data_AF-A0A348VE76-F1
#
_entry.id   AF-A0A348VE76-F1
#
_cell.length_a   1.000
_cell.length_b   1.000
_cell.length_c   1.000
_cell.angle_alpha   90.00
_cell.angle_beta   90.00
_cell.angle_gamma   90.00
#
_symmetry.space_group_name_H-M   'P 1'
#
loop_
_entity.id
_entity.type
_entity.pdbx_description
1 polymer ?
#
loop_
_entity_poly.entity_id
_entity_poly.type
_entity_poly.pdbx_seq_one_letter_code
_entity_poly.pdbx_strand_id
1 'polypeptide(L)' 'MNLSEVVKQLGIKEDYVIPYGGYAYKVDLGALGEQKGKLVLVTSINPTPAGEGKTTTAIGLADALAASS' A
#
# COMPACT_ATOMS: atom_id res chain seq x y z
N MET A 1 -2.27 -9.97 12.00
CA MET A 1 -3.06 -9.69 10.78
C MET A 1 -2.76 -10.79 9.79
N ASN A 2 -3.78 -11.50 9.34
CA ASN A 2 -3.61 -12.51 8.29
C ASN A 2 -3.58 -11.82 6.93
N LEU A 3 -2.70 -12.26 6.01
CA LEU A 3 -2.64 -11.69 4.66
C LEU A 3 -3.99 -11.81 3.91
N SER A 4 -4.80 -12.83 4.21
CA SER A 4 -6.16 -12.96 3.67
C SER A 4 -7.12 -11.88 4.19
N GLU A 5 -6.94 -11.40 5.42
CA GLU A 5 -7.75 -10.29 5.96
C GLU A 5 -7.45 -8.99 5.22
N VAL A 6 -6.18 -8.74 4.85
CA VAL A 6 -5.76 -7.57 4.06
C VAL A 6 -6.41 -7.58 2.68
N VAL A 7 -6.41 -8.72 1.99
CA VAL A 7 -7.08 -8.89 0.68
C VAL A 7 -8.57 -8.53 0.78
N LYS A 8 -9.23 -9.03 1.82
CA LYS A 8 -10.65 -8.76 2.06
C LYS A 8 -10.93 -7.29 2.35
N GLN A 9 -10.07 -6.62 3.13
CA GLN A 9 -10.18 -5.18 3.40
C GLN A 9 -10.03 -4.33 2.13
N LEU A 10 -9.18 -4.76 1.20
CA LEU A 10 -8.97 -4.10 -0.08
C LEU A 10 -10.08 -4.40 -1.12
N GLY A 11 -11.03 -5.28 -0.81
CA GLY A 11 -12.12 -5.66 -1.72
C GLY A 11 -11.66 -6.44 -2.95
N ILE A 12 -10.48 -7.06 -2.90
CA ILE A 12 -9.93 -7.86 -3.99
C ILE A 12 -10.49 -9.28 -3.91
N LYS A 13 -11.00 -9.83 -5.02
CA LYS A 13 -11.45 -11.23 -5.07
C LYS A 13 -10.26 -12.18 -4.98
N GLU A 14 -10.45 -13.30 -4.28
CA GLU A 14 -9.40 -14.31 -4.08
C GLU A 14 -8.84 -14.88 -5.40
N ASP A 15 -9.68 -14.98 -6.44
CA ASP A 15 -9.28 -15.44 -7.79
C ASP A 15 -8.17 -14.59 -8.43
N TYR A 16 -8.01 -13.34 -7.98
CA TYR A 16 -6.97 -12.44 -8.47
C TYR A 16 -5.72 -12.41 -7.59
N VAL A 17 -5.66 -13.21 -6.52
CA VAL A 17 -4.56 -13.20 -5.56
C VAL A 17 -3.67 -14.41 -5.78
N ILE A 18 -2.37 -14.16 -5.96
CA ILE A 18 -1.37 -15.19 -6.21
C ILE A 18 -0.40 -15.23 -5.03
N PRO A 19 -0.42 -16.30 -4.21
CA PRO A 19 0.53 -16.52 -3.13
C PRO A 19 2.01 -16.42 -3.55
N TYR A 20 2.80 -15.68 -2.78
CA TYR A 20 4.25 -15.60 -2.96
C TYR A 20 4.95 -15.80 -1.61
N GLY A 21 5.11 -17.06 -1.23
CA GLY A 21 5.56 -17.45 0.12
C GLY A 21 4.50 -17.15 1.18
N GLY A 22 4.93 -16.96 2.43
CA GLY A 22 4.03 -16.76 3.58
C GLY A 22 3.71 -15.30 3.91
N TYR A 23 4.30 -14.33 3.22
CA TYR A 23 4.28 -12.91 3.64
C TYR A 23 3.96 -11.92 2.51
N ALA A 24 3.73 -12.40 1.29
CA ALA A 24 3.42 -11.54 0.16
C ALA A 24 2.44 -12.22 -0.79
N TYR A 25 1.62 -11.39 -1.42
CA TYR A 25 0.76 -11.76 -2.54
C TYR A 25 1.08 -10.89 -3.74
N LYS A 26 0.99 -11.47 -4.94
CA LYS A 26 0.85 -10.72 -6.18
C LYS A 26 -0.64 -10.57 -6.48
N VAL A 27 -1.02 -9.46 -7.12
CA VAL A 27 -2.39 -9.20 -7.56
C VAL A 27 -2.42 -9.22 -9.08
N ASP A 28 -3.31 -10.03 -9.66
CA ASP A 28 -3.54 -10.08 -11.10
C ASP A 28 -4.13 -8.77 -11.61
N LEU A 29 -3.70 -8.32 -12.79
CA LEU A 29 -4.14 -7.05 -13.37
C LEU A 29 -5.64 -7.04 -13.74
N GLY A 30 -6.26 -8.21 -13.89
CA GLY A 30 -7.71 -8.34 -14.05
C GLY A 30 -8.53 -7.84 -12.85
N ALA A 31 -7.90 -7.61 -11.69
CA ALA A 31 -8.53 -6.95 -10.55
C ALA A 31 -8.64 -5.42 -10.71
N LEU A 32 -7.96 -4.82 -11.69
CA LEU A 32 -7.92 -3.37 -11.86
C LEU A 32 -9.27 -2.85 -12.39
N GLY A 33 -9.93 -2.02 -11.58
CA GLY A 33 -11.13 -1.28 -11.99
C GLY A 33 -10.82 0.10 -12.57
N GLU A 34 -11.86 0.82 -12.99
CA GLU A 34 -11.74 2.19 -13.52
C GLU A 34 -11.73 3.29 -12.43
N GLN A 35 -12.03 2.93 -11.18
CA GLN A 35 -12.07 3.89 -10.08
C GLN A 35 -10.68 4.47 -9.80
N LYS A 36 -10.59 5.80 -9.74
CA LYS A 36 -9.36 6.52 -9.41
C LYS A 36 -9.45 7.08 -7.99
N GLY A 37 -8.45 6.76 -7.17
CA GLY A 37 -8.25 7.38 -5.87
C GLY A 37 -7.56 8.75 -5.96
N LYS A 38 -7.35 9.38 -4.81
CA LYS A 38 -6.48 10.56 -4.70
C LYS A 38 -5.02 10.11 -4.74
N LEU A 39 -4.18 10.85 -5.47
CA LEU A 39 -2.74 10.63 -5.53
C LEU A 39 -2.03 11.71 -4.71
N VAL A 40 -1.27 11.29 -3.70
CA VAL A 40 -0.44 12.18 -2.88
C VAL A 40 1.03 11.89 -3.17
N LEU A 41 1.75 12.91 -3.62
CA LEU A 41 3.19 12.81 -3.90
C LEU A 41 3.98 13.25 -2.67
N VAL A 42 4.76 12.32 -2.09
CA VAL A 42 5.68 12.62 -0.99
C VAL A 42 7.10 12.81 -1.54
N THR A 43 7.69 13.97 -1.27
CA THR A 43 9.06 14.32 -1.69
C THR A 43 9.87 14.87 -0.51
N SER A 44 11.17 15.04 -0.70
CA SER A 44 12.09 15.60 0.29
C SER A 44 13.03 16.62 -0.36
N ILE A 45 13.77 17.35 0.46
CA ILE A 45 14.95 18.10 0.02
C ILE A 45 16.04 17.14 -0.48
N ASN A 46 17.15 17.71 -0.99
CA ASN A 46 18.32 16.93 -1.38
C ASN A 46 18.82 16.05 -0.22
N PRO A 47 19.22 14.80 -0.49
CA PRO A 47 19.68 13.89 0.56
C PRO A 47 20.88 14.41 1.33
N THR A 48 20.87 14.15 2.63
CA THR A 48 21.94 14.46 3.59
C THR A 48 22.29 13.20 4.40
N PRO A 49 23.48 13.14 5.03
CA PRO A 49 23.84 12.01 5.89
C PRO A 49 22.92 11.81 7.11
N ALA A 50 22.20 12.85 7.55
CA ALA A 50 21.26 12.75 8.67
C ALA A 50 19.99 11.96 8.31
N GLY A 51 19.65 11.89 7.02
CA GLY A 51 18.44 11.25 6.51
C GLY A 51 17.20 12.12 6.68
N GLU A 52 16.39 12.21 5.62
CA GLU A 52 15.20 13.08 5.58
C GLU A 52 13.92 12.37 6.01
N GLY A 53 13.98 11.05 6.24
CA GLY A 53 12.83 10.25 6.66
C GLY A 53 11.71 10.13 5.63
N LYS A 54 11.94 10.43 4.34
CA LYS A 54 10.93 10.43 3.27
C LYS A 54 10.05 9.15 3.28
N THR A 55 10.68 7.97 3.34
CA THR A 55 9.96 6.69 3.33
C THR A 55 9.15 6.48 4.61
N THR A 56 9.72 6.82 5.78
CA THR A 56 9.02 6.75 7.07
C THR A 56 7.79 7.64 7.08
N THR A 57 7.92 8.87 6.56
CA THR A 57 6.81 9.82 6.43
C THR A 57 5.76 9.31 5.46
N ALA A 58 6.14 8.71 4.34
CA ALA A 58 5.19 8.16 3.37
C ALA A 58 4.35 7.01 3.96
N ILE A 59 4.99 6.09 4.71
CA ILE A 59 4.29 4.99 5.40
C ILE A 59 3.40 5.54 6.50
N GLY A 60 3.93 6.41 7.38
CA GLY A 60 3.16 6.98 8.49
C GLY A 60 1.97 7.83 8.04
N LEU A 61 2.09 8.53 6.90
CA LEU A 61 0.97 9.24 6.29
C LEU A 61 -0.14 8.26 5.84
N ALA A 62 0.22 7.14 5.21
CA ALA A 62 -0.75 6.13 4.79
C ALA A 62 -1.46 5.49 5.99
N ASP A 63 -0.71 5.15 7.05
CA ASP A 63 -1.26 4.60 8.29
C ASP A 63 -2.23 5.58 8.97
N ALA A 64 -1.87 6.86 9.06
CA ALA A 64 -2.71 7.89 9.66
C ALA A 64 -4.02 8.13 8.87
N LEU A 65 -3.95 8.12 7.54
CA LEU A 65 -5.13 8.22 6.69
C LEU A 65 -6.05 7.00 6.88
N ALA A 66 -5.48 5.79 6.95
CA ALA A 66 -6.25 4.57 7.19
C ALA A 66 -6.92 4.56 8.57
N ALA A 67 -6.27 5.13 9.60
CA ALA A 67 -6.81 5.20 10.96
C ALA A 67 -7.86 6.31 11.18
N SER A 68 -7.96 7.29 10.26
CA SER A 68 -8.87 8.44 10.37
C SER A 68 -10.10 8.33 9.46
N SER A 69 -10.21 7.25 8.69
CA SER A 69 -11.31 6.95 7.75
C SER A 69 -12.24 5.90 8.33
#